data_AF-A0A2G2K1X7-F1
#
_entry.id   AF-A0A2G2K1X7-F1
#
_cell.length_a   1.000
_cell.length_b   1.000
_cell.length_c   1.000
_cell.angle_alpha   90.00
_cell.angle_beta   90.00
_cell.angle_gamma   90.00
#
_symmetry.space_group_name_H-M   'P 1'
#
loop_
_entity.id
_entity.type
_entity.pdbx_description
1 polymer ?
#
loop_
_entity_poly.entity_id
_entity_poly.type
_entity_poly.pdbx_seq_one_letter_code
_entity_poly.pdbx_strand_id
1 'polypeptide(L)'
;MNIDLKFLEPYLIYILFGSISLLILYVRTFIQESAKISALKKRNKELIEETESIKKEHQLDISKRKYQYESKKEQYLNFFKLIDSFTSEANISMQEKLIPILNRFSEDYLDASTNNNKNGENKAITEMSNQMRKISFDSIAELTKLRQETNTIRVIASKEILQKLDLLELSYEKVTAKSNTMMSALPQLLLADNQDEINKHQKDIELSGRDSKLINDEIIELMRMELNEI
;
A
#
# COMPACT_ATOMS: atom_id res chain seq x y z
N MET A 1 -57.80 -27.21 -79.65
CA MET A 1 -57.79 -25.78 -80.04
C MET A 1 -56.34 -25.41 -80.29
N ASN A 2 -55.88 -25.51 -81.56
CA ASN A 2 -54.51 -25.17 -81.94
C ASN A 2 -54.41 -23.64 -82.01
N ILE A 3 -53.63 -23.05 -81.11
CA ILE A 3 -53.33 -21.62 -81.15
C ILE A 3 -52.36 -21.42 -82.33
N ASP A 4 -52.81 -20.74 -83.38
CA ASP A 4 -51.95 -20.36 -84.52
C ASP A 4 -51.03 -19.21 -84.08
N LEU A 5 -49.77 -19.55 -83.81
CA LEU A 5 -48.74 -18.65 -83.31
C LEU A 5 -48.08 -17.81 -84.41
N LYS A 6 -48.52 -17.90 -85.68
CA LYS A 6 -47.91 -17.17 -86.80
C LYS A 6 -47.97 -15.64 -86.68
N PHE A 7 -48.94 -15.08 -85.96
CA PHE A 7 -49.01 -13.63 -85.68
C PHE A 7 -47.84 -13.11 -84.83
N LEU A 8 -47.17 -13.97 -84.06
CA LEU A 8 -46.06 -13.59 -83.17
C LEU A 8 -44.71 -13.49 -83.89
N GLU A 9 -44.57 -13.99 -85.12
CA GLU A 9 -43.31 -13.98 -85.89
C GLU A 9 -42.58 -12.61 -85.93
N PRO A 10 -43.25 -11.47 -86.23
CA PRO A 10 -42.57 -10.17 -86.25
C PRO A 10 -42.20 -9.64 -84.85
N TYR A 11 -42.80 -10.18 -83.78
CA TYR A 11 -42.58 -9.76 -82.39
C TYR A 11 -41.56 -10.65 -81.66
N LEU A 12 -41.21 -11.82 -82.20
CA LEU A 12 -40.25 -12.76 -81.60
C LEU A 12 -38.90 -12.10 -81.33
N ILE A 13 -38.39 -11.26 -82.23
CA ILE A 13 -37.12 -10.55 -82.06
C ILE A 13 -37.19 -9.58 -80.87
N TYR A 14 -38.28 -8.82 -80.74
CA TYR A 14 -38.48 -7.88 -79.63
C TYR A 14 -38.63 -8.60 -78.28
N ILE A 15 -39.33 -9.74 -78.26
CA ILE A 15 -39.44 -10.59 -77.08
C ILE A 15 -38.07 -11.15 -76.69
N LEU A 16 -37.26 -11.57 -77.67
CA LEU A 16 -35.89 -12.04 -77.44
C LEU A 16 -35.00 -10.93 -76.85
N PHE A 17 -35.03 -9.73 -77.42
CA PHE A 17 -34.29 -8.57 -76.90
C PHE A 17 -34.75 -8.14 -75.50
N GLY A 18 -36.07 -8.15 -75.24
CA GLY A 18 -36.62 -7.88 -73.91
C GLY A 18 -36.18 -8.92 -72.87
N SER A 19 -36.18 -10.20 -73.25
CA SER A 19 -35.72 -11.31 -72.42
C SER A 19 -34.22 -11.20 -72.10
N ILE A 20 -33.39 -10.89 -73.10
CA ILE A 20 -31.94 -10.68 -72.93
C ILE A 20 -31.68 -9.47 -72.01
N SER A 21 -32.42 -8.38 -72.18
CA SER A 21 -32.27 -7.16 -71.35
C SER A 21 -32.61 -7.44 -69.88
N LEU A 22 -33.69 -8.18 -69.62
CA LEU A 22 -34.06 -8.63 -68.27
C LEU A 22 -32.99 -9.55 -67.66
N LEU A 23 -32.41 -10.45 -68.45
CA LEU A 23 -31.35 -11.35 -68.01
C LEU A 23 -30.08 -10.58 -67.63
N ILE A 24 -29.69 -9.57 -68.42
CA ILE A 24 -28.55 -8.69 -68.10
C ILE A 24 -28.80 -7.90 -66.81
N LEU A 25 -30.00 -7.34 -66.63
CA LEU A 25 -30.37 -6.63 -65.39
C LEU A 25 -30.36 -7.56 -64.18
N TYR A 26 -30.86 -8.78 -64.31
CA TYR A 26 -30.83 -9.80 -63.26
C TYR A 26 -29.39 -10.16 -62.87
N VAL A 27 -28.53 -10.47 -63.84
CA VAL A 27 -27.12 -10.80 -63.58
C VAL A 27 -26.39 -9.64 -62.93
N ARG A 28 -26.61 -8.40 -63.40
CA ARG A 28 -26.00 -7.21 -62.81
C ARG A 28 -26.44 -7.01 -61.35
N THR A 29 -27.73 -7.18 -61.08
CA THR A 29 -28.29 -7.05 -59.72
C THR A 29 -27.73 -8.13 -58.81
N PHE A 30 -27.69 -9.38 -59.28
CA PHE A 30 -27.14 -10.52 -58.54
C PHE A 30 -25.65 -10.33 -58.21
N ILE A 31 -24.83 -9.88 -59.17
CA ILE A 31 -23.41 -9.57 -58.93
C ILE A 31 -23.27 -8.43 -57.92
N GLN A 32 -24.08 -7.38 -58.03
CA GLN A 32 -24.03 -6.23 -57.13
C GLN A 32 -24.45 -6.60 -55.69
N GLU A 33 -25.50 -7.40 -55.53
CA GLU A 33 -25.92 -7.90 -54.22
C GLU A 33 -24.90 -8.86 -53.62
N SER A 34 -24.37 -9.79 -54.41
CA SER A 34 -23.32 -10.71 -53.98
C SER A 34 -22.06 -9.94 -53.52
N ALA A 35 -21.67 -8.89 -54.26
CA ALA A 35 -20.55 -8.02 -53.89
C ALA A 35 -20.85 -7.24 -52.59
N LYS A 36 -22.06 -6.69 -52.44
CA LYS A 36 -22.50 -6.02 -51.20
C LYS A 36 -22.48 -6.97 -50.00
N ILE A 37 -23.01 -8.18 -50.14
CA ILE A 37 -23.02 -9.21 -49.08
C ILE A 37 -21.59 -9.60 -48.70
N SER A 38 -20.70 -9.78 -49.67
CA SER A 38 -19.29 -10.07 -49.42
C SER A 38 -18.58 -8.93 -48.68
N ALA A 39 -18.80 -7.68 -49.11
CA ALA A 39 -18.26 -6.51 -48.43
C ALA A 39 -18.81 -6.35 -47.00
N LEU A 40 -20.11 -6.57 -46.79
CA LEU A 40 -20.74 -6.55 -45.47
C LEU A 40 -20.19 -7.65 -44.57
N LYS A 41 -19.99 -8.86 -45.08
CA LYS A 41 -19.40 -9.96 -44.33
C LYS A 41 -17.96 -9.66 -43.93
N LYS A 42 -17.17 -9.07 -44.83
CA LYS A 42 -15.80 -8.63 -44.53
C LYS A 42 -15.79 -7.56 -43.44
N ARG A 43 -16.62 -6.52 -43.59
CA ARG A 43 -16.73 -5.45 -42.60
C ARG A 43 -17.23 -5.94 -41.24
N ASN A 44 -18.20 -6.86 -41.21
CA ASN A 44 -18.65 -7.49 -39.96
C ASN A 44 -17.53 -8.30 -39.31
N LYS A 45 -16.74 -9.03 -40.10
CA LYS A 45 -15.59 -9.76 -39.57
C LYS A 45 -14.55 -8.80 -38.97
N GLU A 46 -14.20 -7.73 -39.66
CA GLU A 46 -13.29 -6.68 -39.16
C GLU A 46 -13.81 -6.05 -37.87
N LEU A 47 -15.11 -5.72 -37.80
CA LEU A 47 -15.75 -5.17 -36.60
C LEU A 47 -15.76 -6.15 -35.42
N ILE A 48 -15.96 -7.45 -35.68
CA ILE A 48 -15.90 -8.48 -34.65
C ILE A 48 -14.48 -8.61 -34.12
N GLU A 49 -13.47 -8.65 -35.00
CA GLU A 49 -12.06 -8.71 -34.61
C GLU A 49 -11.64 -7.49 -33.79
N GLU A 50 -12.06 -6.28 -34.19
CA GLU A 50 -11.82 -5.03 -33.45
C GLU A 50 -12.54 -5.03 -32.10
N THR A 51 -13.79 -5.49 -32.04
CA THR A 51 -14.53 -5.59 -30.77
C THR A 51 -13.88 -6.60 -29.82
N GLU A 52 -13.42 -7.74 -30.34
CA GLU A 52 -12.72 -8.75 -29.55
C GLU A 52 -11.35 -8.27 -29.06
N SER A 53 -10.60 -7.53 -29.87
CA SER A 53 -9.31 -6.97 -29.46
C SER A 53 -9.49 -5.92 -28.36
N ILE A 54 -10.41 -4.98 -28.53
CA ILE A 54 -10.78 -3.97 -27.52
C ILE A 54 -11.24 -4.65 -26.23
N LYS A 55 -12.08 -5.69 -26.32
CA LYS A 55 -12.53 -6.44 -25.15
C LYS A 55 -11.38 -7.13 -24.42
N LYS A 56 -10.45 -7.75 -25.15
CA LYS A 56 -9.25 -8.38 -24.56
C LYS A 56 -8.35 -7.35 -23.89
N GLU A 57 -8.14 -6.20 -24.52
CA GLU A 57 -7.35 -5.10 -23.95
C GLU A 57 -7.97 -4.58 -22.65
N HIS A 58 -9.28 -4.30 -22.65
CA HIS A 58 -9.99 -3.89 -21.43
C HIS A 58 -9.94 -4.97 -20.34
N GLN A 59 -10.11 -6.25 -20.68
CA GLN A 59 -10.02 -7.34 -19.70
C GLN A 59 -8.61 -7.47 -19.10
N LEU A 60 -7.57 -7.27 -19.93
CA LEU A 60 -6.20 -7.25 -19.48
C LEU A 60 -5.93 -6.05 -18.56
N ASP A 61 -6.42 -4.87 -18.92
CA ASP A 61 -6.29 -3.66 -18.10
C ASP A 61 -6.98 -3.83 -16.74
N ILE A 62 -8.23 -4.31 -16.72
CA ILE A 62 -8.96 -4.63 -15.48
C ILE A 62 -8.18 -5.62 -14.61
N SER A 63 -7.61 -6.65 -15.23
CA SER A 63 -6.83 -7.68 -14.53
C SER A 63 -5.52 -7.12 -13.96
N LYS A 64 -4.82 -6.24 -14.70
CA LYS A 64 -3.63 -5.53 -14.24
C LYS A 64 -3.95 -4.61 -13.07
N ARG A 65 -5.00 -3.78 -13.17
CA ARG A 65 -5.45 -2.88 -12.10
C ARG A 65 -5.85 -3.66 -10.85
N LYS A 66 -6.59 -4.77 -11.00
CA LYS A 66 -6.94 -5.66 -9.89
C LYS A 66 -5.70 -6.24 -9.21
N TYR A 67 -4.73 -6.71 -9.98
CA TYR A 67 -3.49 -7.26 -9.43
C TYR A 67 -2.67 -6.18 -8.69
N GLN A 68 -2.54 -4.99 -9.28
CA GLN A 68 -1.87 -3.85 -8.66
C GLN A 68 -2.53 -3.45 -7.35
N TYR A 69 -3.87 -3.34 -7.34
CA TYR A 69 -4.65 -3.05 -6.13
C TYR A 69 -4.40 -4.09 -5.03
N GLU A 70 -4.55 -5.38 -5.35
CA GLU A 70 -4.40 -6.46 -4.37
C GLU A 70 -2.97 -6.51 -3.80
N SER A 71 -1.96 -6.43 -4.68
CA SER A 71 -0.56 -6.42 -4.27
C SER A 71 -0.24 -5.22 -3.38
N LYS A 72 -0.68 -4.02 -3.75
CA LYS A 72 -0.40 -2.79 -2.99
C LYS A 72 -1.14 -2.78 -1.64
N LYS A 73 -2.40 -3.20 -1.64
CA LYS A 73 -3.21 -3.36 -0.42
C LYS A 73 -2.52 -4.30 0.58
N GLU A 74 -2.03 -5.45 0.12
CA GLU A 74 -1.35 -6.41 0.97
C GLU A 74 -0.11 -5.79 1.63
N GLN A 75 0.70 -5.07 0.86
CA GLN A 75 1.89 -4.38 1.36
C GLN A 75 1.52 -3.30 2.39
N TYR A 76 0.51 -2.47 2.11
CA TYR A 76 0.05 -1.46 3.06
C TYR A 76 -0.51 -2.05 4.35
N LEU A 77 -1.24 -3.17 4.28
CA LEU A 77 -1.72 -3.88 5.47
C LEU A 77 -0.57 -4.45 6.31
N ASN A 78 0.47 -4.99 5.66
CA ASN A 78 1.64 -5.50 6.36
C ASN A 78 2.41 -4.37 7.05
N PHE A 79 2.56 -3.23 6.37
CA PHE A 79 3.17 -2.04 6.95
C PHE A 79 2.37 -1.47 8.13
N PHE A 80 1.04 -1.44 8.03
CA PHE A 80 0.20 -1.00 9.14
C PHE A 80 0.37 -1.91 10.37
N LYS A 81 0.37 -3.24 10.18
CA LYS A 81 0.65 -4.20 11.26
C LYS A 81 2.03 -3.99 11.89
N LEU A 82 3.03 -3.62 11.09
CA LEU A 82 4.37 -3.32 11.58
C LEU A 82 4.37 -2.07 12.47
N ILE A 83 3.73 -0.98 12.06
CA ILE A 83 3.60 0.24 12.88
C ILE A 83 2.89 -0.07 14.20
N ASP A 84 1.79 -0.82 14.14
CA ASP A 84 1.03 -1.22 15.32
C ASP A 84 1.89 -2.07 16.27
N SER A 85 2.63 -3.03 15.72
CA SER A 85 3.57 -3.85 16.49
C SER A 85 4.66 -3.01 17.14
N PHE A 86 5.25 -2.05 16.41
CA PHE A 86 6.29 -1.17 16.93
C PHE A 86 5.77 -0.32 18.10
N THR A 87 4.56 0.23 17.96
CA THR A 87 3.92 1.05 19.00
C THR A 87 3.53 0.20 20.22
N SER A 88 3.02 -1.01 19.99
CA SER A 88 2.70 -1.96 21.06
C SER A 88 3.95 -2.38 21.85
N GLU A 89 5.03 -2.72 21.17
CA GLU A 89 6.29 -3.15 21.80
C GLU A 89 6.92 -2.02 22.64
N ALA A 90 6.81 -0.78 22.18
CA ALA A 90 7.23 0.39 22.96
C ALA A 90 6.44 0.52 24.27
N ASN A 91 5.12 0.32 24.24
CA ASN A 91 4.28 0.34 25.44
C ASN A 91 4.57 -0.83 26.37
N ILE A 92 4.77 -2.04 25.82
CA ILE A 92 5.15 -3.25 26.57
C ILE A 92 6.49 -3.03 27.28
N SER A 93 7.52 -2.52 26.58
CA SER A 93 8.81 -2.23 27.21
C SER A 93 8.68 -1.22 28.35
N MET A 94 7.79 -0.23 28.25
CA MET A 94 7.54 0.73 29.32
C MET A 94 6.89 0.07 30.55
N GLN A 95 5.85 -0.74 30.38
CA GLN A 95 5.10 -1.30 31.52
C GLN A 95 5.74 -2.57 32.09
N GLU A 96 6.20 -3.49 31.23
CA GLU A 96 6.67 -4.81 31.65
C GLU A 96 8.16 -4.86 31.96
N LYS A 97 8.97 -3.93 31.42
CA LYS A 97 10.42 -3.91 31.67
C LYS A 97 10.82 -2.77 32.61
N LEU A 98 10.40 -1.53 32.33
CA LEU A 98 10.87 -0.36 33.07
C LEU A 98 10.37 -0.33 34.53
N ILE A 99 9.07 -0.56 34.77
CA ILE A 99 8.50 -0.51 36.12
C ILE A 99 9.16 -1.53 37.06
N PRO A 100 9.34 -2.81 36.68
CA PRO A 100 10.05 -3.78 37.51
C PRO A 100 11.51 -3.39 37.80
N ILE A 101 12.20 -2.77 36.85
CA ILE A 101 13.57 -2.26 37.06
C ILE A 101 13.58 -1.18 38.15
N LEU A 102 12.65 -0.23 38.07
CA LEU A 102 12.55 0.87 39.04
C LEU A 102 12.21 0.35 40.44
N ASN A 103 11.25 -0.57 40.55
CA ASN A 103 10.87 -1.16 41.83
C ASN A 103 12.05 -1.91 42.47
N ARG A 104 12.74 -2.77 41.68
CA ARG A 104 13.90 -3.51 42.17
C ARG A 104 15.03 -2.57 42.58
N PHE A 105 15.30 -1.54 41.79
CA PHE A 105 16.29 -0.53 42.14
C PHE A 105 15.94 0.15 43.47
N SER A 106 14.69 0.58 43.65
CA SER A 106 14.25 1.22 44.88
C SER A 106 14.39 0.30 46.10
N GLU A 107 14.02 -0.97 45.97
CA GLU A 107 14.17 -1.98 47.03
C GLU A 107 15.65 -2.21 47.38
N ASP A 108 16.48 -2.56 46.39
CA ASP A 108 17.89 -2.88 46.58
C ASP A 108 18.69 -1.68 47.11
N TYR A 109 18.36 -0.48 46.64
CA TYR A 109 19.05 0.75 47.04
C TYR A 109 18.66 1.18 48.47
N LEU A 110 17.37 1.14 48.82
CA LEU A 110 16.91 1.49 50.17
C LEU A 110 17.41 0.52 51.23
N ASP A 111 17.41 -0.79 50.96
CA ASP A 111 17.96 -1.79 51.87
C ASP A 111 19.47 -1.58 52.09
N ALA A 112 20.23 -1.37 51.01
CA ALA A 112 21.66 -1.10 51.10
C ALA A 112 21.96 0.21 51.84
N SER A 113 21.17 1.26 51.60
CA SER A 113 21.34 2.57 52.26
C SER A 113 21.04 2.49 53.76
N THR A 114 19.95 1.81 54.14
CA THR A 114 19.56 1.59 55.55
C THR A 114 20.63 0.82 56.31
N ASN A 115 21.27 -0.15 55.65
CA ASN A 115 22.34 -0.96 56.22
C ASN A 115 23.75 -0.33 56.08
N ASN A 116 23.87 0.94 55.63
CA ASN A 116 25.14 1.64 55.34
C ASN A 116 26.09 0.87 54.40
N ASN A 117 25.55 0.00 53.54
CA ASN A 117 26.30 -0.85 52.63
C ASN A 117 26.54 -0.14 51.28
N LYS A 118 27.62 0.64 51.19
CA LYS A 118 28.01 1.35 49.95
C LYS A 118 28.25 0.43 48.74
N ASN A 119 28.69 -0.80 48.97
CA ASN A 119 28.85 -1.77 47.88
C ASN A 119 27.48 -2.24 47.35
N GLY A 120 26.48 -2.36 48.22
CA GLY A 120 25.10 -2.66 47.84
C GLY A 120 24.47 -1.54 47.01
N GLU A 121 24.63 -0.28 47.45
CA GLU A 121 24.16 0.90 46.71
C GLU A 121 24.74 0.94 45.28
N ASN A 122 26.07 0.78 45.15
CA ASN A 122 26.74 0.77 43.85
C ASN A 122 26.30 -0.40 42.96
N LYS A 123 26.03 -1.57 43.55
CA LYS A 123 25.52 -2.74 42.81
C LYS A 123 24.12 -2.46 42.25
N ALA A 124 23.22 -1.88 43.04
CA ALA A 124 21.87 -1.52 42.60
C ALA A 124 21.90 -0.52 41.43
N ILE A 125 22.74 0.53 41.53
CA ILE A 125 22.94 1.52 40.46
C ILE A 125 23.47 0.86 39.17
N THR A 126 24.46 -0.03 39.31
CA THR A 126 25.07 -0.72 38.17
C THR A 126 24.08 -1.64 37.47
N GLU A 127 23.30 -2.39 38.24
CA GLU A 127 22.30 -3.32 37.72
C GLU A 127 21.18 -2.58 36.98
N MET A 128 20.63 -1.51 37.57
CA MET A 128 19.66 -0.65 36.91
C MET A 128 20.21 -0.09 35.59
N SER A 129 21.45 0.42 35.62
CA SER A 129 22.11 0.99 34.42
C SER A 129 22.31 -0.05 33.32
N ASN A 130 22.65 -1.30 33.67
CA ASN A 130 22.76 -2.41 32.72
C ASN A 130 21.41 -2.71 32.06
N GLN A 131 20.34 -2.78 32.85
CA GLN A 131 19.00 -3.09 32.33
C GLN A 131 18.45 -1.95 31.47
N MET A 132 18.70 -0.69 31.82
CA MET A 132 18.36 0.48 30.98
C MET A 132 19.08 0.47 29.64
N ARG A 133 20.37 0.11 29.62
CA ARG A 133 21.12 -0.06 28.37
C ARG A 133 20.49 -1.15 27.51
N LYS A 134 20.07 -2.27 28.10
CA LYS A 134 19.40 -3.34 27.37
C LYS A 134 18.10 -2.86 26.70
N ILE A 135 17.25 -2.13 27.44
CA ILE A 135 16.03 -1.52 26.86
C ILE A 135 16.38 -0.58 25.70
N SER A 136 17.43 0.22 25.86
CA SER A 136 17.89 1.14 24.82
C SER A 136 18.34 0.40 23.56
N PHE A 137 19.09 -0.71 23.71
CA PHE A 137 19.51 -1.56 22.59
C PHE A 137 18.32 -2.22 21.89
N ASP A 138 17.38 -2.78 22.65
CA ASP A 138 16.15 -3.36 22.11
C ASP A 138 15.37 -2.30 21.29
N SER A 139 15.25 -1.07 21.79
CA SER A 139 14.57 0.03 21.10
C SER A 139 15.25 0.42 19.78
N ILE A 140 16.58 0.44 19.74
CA ILE A 140 17.34 0.72 18.52
C ILE A 140 17.18 -0.41 17.49
N ALA A 141 17.15 -1.66 17.96
CA ALA A 141 16.92 -2.82 17.09
C ALA A 141 15.53 -2.75 16.43
N GLU A 142 14.49 -2.41 17.19
CA GLU A 142 13.13 -2.23 16.66
C GLU A 142 13.06 -1.06 15.66
N LEU A 143 13.74 0.07 15.94
CA LEU A 143 13.80 1.19 14.99
C LEU A 143 14.49 0.77 13.68
N THR A 144 15.53 -0.06 13.78
CA THR A 144 16.25 -0.59 12.61
C THR A 144 15.36 -1.51 11.78
N LYS A 145 14.60 -2.38 12.44
CA LYS A 145 13.62 -3.25 11.78
C LYS A 145 12.53 -2.45 11.06
N LEU A 146 11.99 -1.41 11.71
CA LEU A 146 11.02 -0.51 11.10
C LEU A 146 11.57 0.12 9.80
N ARG A 147 12.81 0.64 9.84
CA ARG A 147 13.48 1.21 8.65
C ARG A 147 13.66 0.18 7.53
N GLN A 148 14.05 -1.04 7.87
CA GLN A 148 14.24 -2.10 6.88
C GLN A 148 12.95 -2.47 6.15
N GLU A 149 11.88 -2.67 6.90
CA GLU A 149 10.57 -3.04 6.35
C GLU A 149 9.91 -1.89 5.58
N THR A 150 10.19 -0.63 5.96
CA THR A 150 9.71 0.56 5.24
C THR A 150 10.26 0.61 3.81
N ASN A 151 11.42 0.00 3.53
CA ASN A 151 11.98 -0.05 2.18
C ASN A 151 11.07 -0.74 1.17
N THR A 152 10.31 -1.76 1.60
CA THR A 152 9.38 -2.47 0.73
C THR A 152 8.26 -1.55 0.26
N ILE A 153 7.76 -0.69 1.15
CA ILE A 153 6.74 0.31 0.83
C ILE A 153 7.28 1.40 -0.08
N ARG A 154 8.55 1.79 0.11
CA ARG A 154 9.18 2.83 -0.72
C ARG A 154 9.20 2.50 -2.22
N VAL A 155 9.16 1.22 -2.59
CA VAL A 155 9.14 0.79 -3.99
C VAL A 155 7.79 1.03 -4.67
N ILE A 156 6.69 0.98 -3.92
CA ILE A 156 5.32 0.96 -4.46
C ILE A 156 4.51 2.23 -4.15
N ALA A 157 5.00 3.05 -3.23
CA ALA A 157 4.29 4.20 -2.71
C ALA A 157 4.46 5.46 -3.56
N SER A 158 3.44 6.32 -3.53
CA SER A 158 3.51 7.66 -4.13
C SER A 158 4.57 8.53 -3.46
N LYS A 159 4.96 9.60 -4.16
CA LYS A 159 5.93 10.60 -3.67
C LYS A 159 5.49 11.24 -2.35
N GLU A 160 4.19 11.45 -2.17
CA GLU A 160 3.62 12.04 -0.96
C GLU A 160 3.77 11.10 0.24
N ILE A 161 3.46 9.81 0.07
CA ILE A 161 3.72 8.80 1.10
C ILE A 161 5.22 8.71 1.41
N LEU A 162 6.10 8.72 0.40
CA LEU A 162 7.55 8.68 0.62
C LEU A 162 8.02 9.82 1.54
N GLN A 163 7.56 11.05 1.30
CA GLN A 163 7.90 12.20 2.14
C GLN A 163 7.40 12.02 3.59
N LYS A 164 6.21 11.46 3.76
CA LYS A 164 5.67 11.18 5.10
C LYS A 164 6.40 10.04 5.80
N LEU A 165 6.83 9.01 5.07
CA LEU A 165 7.68 7.93 5.60
C LEU A 165 9.04 8.48 6.07
N ASP A 166 9.65 9.38 5.32
CA ASP A 166 10.88 10.06 5.76
C ASP A 166 10.66 10.84 7.07
N LEU A 167 9.56 11.59 7.15
CA LEU A 167 9.19 12.30 8.38
C LEU A 167 8.92 11.36 9.55
N LEU A 168 8.30 10.21 9.29
CA LEU A 168 8.03 9.19 10.30
C LEU A 168 9.32 8.62 10.88
N GLU A 169 10.26 8.24 10.01
CA GLU A 169 11.57 7.72 10.42
C GLU A 169 12.35 8.74 11.27
N LEU A 170 12.35 10.01 10.85
CA LEU A 170 12.97 11.11 11.61
C LEU A 170 12.29 11.31 12.97
N SER A 171 10.96 11.24 13.01
CA SER A 171 10.20 11.39 14.25
C SER A 171 10.52 10.26 15.24
N TYR A 172 10.55 9.01 14.77
CA TYR A 172 10.92 7.89 15.62
C TYR A 172 12.38 7.93 16.08
N GLU A 173 13.32 8.33 15.21
CA GLU A 173 14.70 8.55 15.62
C GLU A 173 14.81 9.58 16.74
N LYS A 174 14.06 10.68 16.64
CA LYS A 174 14.01 11.71 17.69
C LYS A 174 13.42 11.19 19.00
N VAL A 175 12.33 10.41 18.93
CA VAL A 175 11.72 9.78 20.11
C VAL A 175 12.72 8.82 20.76
N THR A 176 13.32 7.91 19.99
CA THR A 176 14.30 6.95 20.49
C THR A 176 15.51 7.63 21.09
N ALA A 177 16.05 8.68 20.45
CA ALA A 177 17.18 9.44 20.97
C ALA A 177 16.86 10.07 22.33
N LYS A 178 15.71 10.75 22.46
CA LYS A 178 15.24 11.35 23.72
C LYS A 178 15.05 10.30 24.81
N SER A 179 14.41 9.17 24.48
CA SER A 179 14.23 8.05 25.40
C SER A 179 15.57 7.49 25.90
N ASN A 180 16.54 7.31 25.00
CA ASN A 180 17.87 6.82 25.37
C ASN A 180 18.64 7.81 26.25
N THR A 181 18.50 9.11 25.99
CA THR A 181 19.04 10.17 26.87
C THR A 181 18.43 10.08 28.27
N MET A 182 17.10 9.97 28.36
CA MET A 182 16.41 9.81 29.64
C MET A 182 16.86 8.53 30.36
N MET A 183 16.90 7.38 29.67
CA MET A 183 17.30 6.10 30.26
C MET A 183 18.73 6.11 30.81
N SER A 184 19.63 6.84 30.15
CA SER A 184 21.01 6.99 30.61
C SER A 184 21.13 7.93 31.81
N ALA A 185 20.30 8.97 31.87
CA ALA A 185 20.30 9.96 32.95
C ALA A 185 19.49 9.52 34.19
N LEU A 186 18.52 8.63 34.02
CA LEU A 186 17.54 8.30 35.06
C LEU A 186 18.16 7.82 36.38
N PRO A 187 19.19 6.93 36.41
CA PRO A 187 19.81 6.52 37.66
C PRO A 187 20.38 7.71 38.46
N GLN A 188 21.04 8.66 37.79
CA GLN A 188 21.58 9.86 38.46
C GLN A 188 20.47 10.82 38.90
N LEU A 189 19.44 11.00 38.08
CA LEU A 189 18.32 11.88 38.40
C LEU A 189 17.54 11.39 39.63
N LEU A 190 17.36 10.07 39.78
CA LEU A 190 16.73 9.48 40.96
C LEU A 190 17.57 9.68 42.22
N LEU A 191 18.89 9.53 42.12
CA LEU A 191 19.79 9.76 43.26
C LEU A 191 19.83 11.22 43.71
N ALA A 192 19.65 12.15 42.77
CA ALA A 192 19.61 13.58 43.03
C ALA A 192 18.22 14.10 43.43
N ASP A 193 17.20 13.21 43.51
CA ASP A 193 15.79 13.56 43.72
C ASP A 193 15.28 14.66 42.77
N ASN A 194 15.79 14.68 41.54
CA ASN A 194 15.50 15.74 40.58
C ASN A 194 14.27 15.39 39.73
N GLN A 195 13.10 15.42 40.37
CA GLN A 195 11.83 15.07 39.73
C GLN A 195 11.46 16.03 38.58
N ASP A 196 11.90 17.29 38.63
CA ASP A 196 11.61 18.29 37.60
C ASP A 196 12.25 17.94 36.25
N GLU A 197 13.53 17.55 36.23
CA GLU A 197 14.20 17.13 34.99
C GLU A 197 13.65 15.79 34.48
N ILE A 198 13.25 14.86 35.37
CA ILE A 198 12.56 13.61 34.98
C ILE A 198 11.24 13.94 34.26
N ASN A 199 10.42 14.80 34.85
CA ASN A 199 9.13 15.19 34.28
C ASN A 199 9.29 15.92 32.94
N LYS A 200 10.33 16.75 32.80
CA LYS A 200 10.66 17.45 31.55
C LYS A 200 11.06 16.48 30.45
N HIS A 201 11.94 15.51 30.73
CA HIS A 201 12.30 14.46 29.78
C HIS A 201 11.08 13.64 29.35
N GLN A 202 10.22 13.26 30.32
CA GLN A 202 9.00 12.52 30.03
C GLN A 202 8.07 13.32 29.09
N LYS A 203 7.84 14.60 29.38
CA LYS A 203 7.00 15.46 28.54
C LYS A 203 7.55 15.61 27.12
N ASP A 204 8.86 15.75 26.98
CA ASP A 204 9.51 15.86 25.68
C ASP A 204 9.39 14.58 24.84
N ILE A 205 9.41 13.41 25.49
CA ILE A 205 9.18 12.11 24.84
C ILE A 205 7.71 11.97 24.45
N GLU A 206 6.78 12.31 25.34
CA GLU A 206 5.34 12.25 25.08
C GLU A 206 4.93 13.15 23.90
N LEU A 207 5.45 14.37 23.83
CA LEU A 207 5.19 15.29 22.72
C LEU A 207 5.67 14.69 21.39
N SER A 208 6.91 14.19 21.34
CA SER A 208 7.44 13.57 20.12
C SER A 208 6.73 12.26 19.77
N GLY A 209 6.23 11.51 20.75
CA GLY A 209 5.39 10.34 20.52
C GLY A 209 4.04 10.70 19.89
N ARG A 210 3.43 11.82 20.30
CA ARG A 210 2.21 12.34 19.67
C ARG A 210 2.46 12.78 18.23
N ASP A 211 3.57 13.46 17.97
CA ASP A 211 3.95 13.85 16.61
C ASP A 211 4.09 12.62 15.69
N SER A 212 4.80 11.57 16.15
CA SER A 212 4.90 10.30 15.40
C SER A 212 3.54 9.67 15.12
N LYS A 213 2.61 9.73 16.09
CA LYS A 213 1.26 9.19 15.92
C LYS A 213 0.48 9.97 14.85
N LEU A 214 0.56 11.29 14.84
CA LEU A 214 -0.10 12.11 13.82
C LEU A 214 0.43 11.79 12.42
N ILE A 215 1.75 11.62 12.28
CA ILE A 215 2.36 11.24 11.00
C ILE A 215 1.88 9.86 10.55
N ASN A 216 1.75 8.89 11.47
CA ASN A 216 1.17 7.58 11.15
C ASN A 216 -0.26 7.68 10.63
N ASP A 217 -1.10 8.45 11.32
CA ASP A 217 -2.50 8.64 10.93
C ASP A 217 -2.60 9.26 9.53
N GLU A 218 -1.74 10.24 9.21
CA GLU A 218 -1.65 10.85 7.88
C GLU A 218 -1.20 9.86 6.79
N ILE A 219 -0.21 9.00 7.08
CA ILE A 219 0.25 7.97 6.15
C ILE A 219 -0.88 7.00 5.81
N ILE A 220 -1.66 6.59 6.81
CA ILE A 220 -2.79 5.67 6.62
C ILE A 220 -3.84 6.30 5.69
N GLU A 221 -4.16 7.58 5.88
CA GLU A 221 -5.11 8.28 5.02
C GLU A 221 -4.58 8.41 3.58
N LEU A 222 -3.29 8.72 3.39
CA LEU A 222 -2.67 8.74 2.06
C LEU A 222 -2.70 7.36 1.39
N MET A 223 -2.41 6.28 2.14
CA MET A 223 -2.50 4.92 1.63
C MET A 223 -3.93 4.55 1.20
N ARG A 224 -4.95 4.98 1.95
CA ARG A 224 -6.36 4.77 1.60
C ARG A 224 -6.74 5.50 0.32
N MET A 225 -6.33 6.76 0.18
CA MET A 225 -6.58 7.54 -1.03
C MET A 225 -5.91 6.89 -2.24
N GLU A 226 -4.63 6.50 -2.12
CA GLU A 226 -3.88 5.88 -3.21
C GLU A 226 -4.47 4.52 -3.64
N LEU A 227 -5.08 3.76 -2.72
CA LEU A 227 -5.80 2.53 -3.08
C LEU A 227 -7.14 2.80 -3.79
N ASN A 228 -7.83 3.90 -3.46
CA ASN A 228 -9.09 4.27 -4.10
C ASN A 228 -8.91 4.82 -5.52
N GLU A 229 -7.73 5.34 -5.85
CA GLU A 229 -7.39 5.90 -7.17
C GLU A 229 -6.96 4.84 -8.20
N ILE A 230 -6.73 3.58 -7.79
CA ILE A 230 -6.29 2.48 -8.67
C ILE A 230 -7.39 2.01 -9.62
#